data_AF-A0A8T3CPE8-F1
#
_entry.id   AF-A0A8T3CPE8-F1
#
_cell.length_a   1.000
_cell.length_b   1.000
_cell.length_c   1.000
_cell.angle_alpha   90.00
_cell.angle_beta   90.00
_cell.angle_gamma   90.00
#
_symmetry.space_group_name_H-M   'P 1'
#
loop_
_entity.id
_entity.type
_entity.pdbx_description
1 polymer ?
#
loop_
_entity_poly.entity_id
_entity_poly.type
_entity_poly.pdbx_seq_one_letter_code
_entity_poly.pdbx_strand_id
1 'polypeptide(L)'
;MASAEYDSLDLYTEGALTLKFQSLVRQSTQTHQGPPEKRLLNTVRENLDDTGNVRKWTFGEKNQSKTRTIMMMGETGTGKSTLINVMVNYILGVEWKHGILFDIIEEDRRCQTESQTNAVTVYEIYGQEDVAYMKSMLYV
;
A
#
# COMPACT_ATOMS: atom_id res chain seq x y z
N MET A 1 2.03 -5.03 -37.38
CA MET A 1 3.24 -5.57 -36.72
C MET A 1 3.38 -5.05 -35.29
N ALA A 2 3.14 -3.75 -35.03
CA ALA A 2 3.13 -3.21 -33.66
C ALA A 2 2.07 -3.83 -32.71
N SER A 3 0.85 -4.15 -33.19
CA SER A 3 -0.24 -4.62 -32.32
C SER A 3 0.04 -5.97 -31.62
N ALA A 4 0.70 -6.93 -32.28
CA ALA A 4 1.04 -8.22 -31.67
C ALA A 4 2.13 -8.09 -30.61
N GLU A 5 3.03 -7.11 -30.76
CA GLU A 5 4.09 -6.83 -29.80
C GLU A 5 3.52 -6.15 -28.54
N TYR A 6 2.53 -5.27 -28.70
CA TYR A 6 1.78 -4.67 -27.58
C TYR A 6 0.94 -5.69 -26.81
N ASP A 7 0.18 -6.55 -27.50
CA ASP A 7 -0.61 -7.60 -26.84
C ASP A 7 0.27 -8.56 -26.02
N SER A 8 1.48 -8.86 -26.51
CA SER A 8 2.44 -9.71 -25.79
C SER A 8 2.99 -9.05 -24.52
N LEU A 9 3.17 -7.72 -24.55
CA LEU A 9 3.66 -6.94 -23.42
C LEU A 9 2.59 -6.80 -22.33
N ASP A 10 1.33 -6.65 -22.72
CA ASP A 10 0.19 -6.55 -21.81
C ASP A 10 -0.06 -7.88 -21.07
N LEU A 11 0.01 -9.02 -21.78
CA LEU A 11 -0.09 -10.35 -21.19
C LEU A 11 1.06 -10.63 -20.19
N TYR A 12 2.28 -10.22 -20.52
CA TYR A 12 3.42 -10.35 -19.60
C TYR A 12 3.23 -9.48 -18.36
N THR A 13 2.74 -8.26 -18.55
CA THR A 13 2.44 -7.31 -17.48
C THR A 13 1.37 -7.86 -16.55
N GLU A 14 0.24 -8.33 -17.09
CA GLU A 14 -0.86 -8.91 -16.31
C GLU A 14 -0.43 -10.18 -15.55
N GLY A 15 0.43 -11.01 -16.15
CA GLY A 15 1.07 -12.14 -15.48
C GLY A 15 1.94 -11.72 -14.30
N ALA A 16 2.79 -10.70 -14.47
CA ALA A 16 3.62 -10.16 -13.40
C ALA A 16 2.80 -9.53 -12.26
N LEU A 17 1.73 -8.81 -12.60
CA LEU A 17 0.78 -8.25 -11.65
C LEU A 17 0.10 -9.32 -10.81
N THR A 18 -0.34 -10.40 -11.45
CA THR A 18 -0.98 -11.53 -10.78
C THR A 18 -0.04 -12.21 -9.80
N LEU A 19 1.22 -12.45 -10.20
CA LEU A 19 2.23 -13.05 -9.33
C LEU A 19 2.55 -12.14 -8.13
N LYS A 20 2.64 -10.83 -8.36
CA LYS A 20 2.86 -9.85 -7.29
C LYS A 20 1.66 -9.78 -6.34
N PHE A 21 0.44 -9.78 -6.86
CA PHE A 21 -0.76 -9.81 -6.02
C PHE A 21 -0.78 -11.07 -5.13
N GLN A 22 -0.51 -12.25 -5.70
CA GLN A 22 -0.46 -13.49 -4.94
C GLN A 22 0.65 -13.50 -3.88
N SER A 23 1.82 -12.91 -4.16
CA SER A 23 2.89 -12.80 -3.17
C SER A 23 2.48 -11.90 -2.01
N LEU A 24 1.80 -10.78 -2.28
CA LEU A 24 1.25 -9.88 -1.26
C LEU A 24 0.19 -10.57 -0.39
N VAL A 25 -0.71 -11.34 -0.99
CA VAL A 25 -1.72 -12.12 -0.25
C VAL A 25 -1.06 -13.15 0.68
N ARG A 26 -0.02 -13.85 0.20
CA ARG A 26 0.73 -14.84 1.00
C ARG A 26 1.50 -14.21 2.16
N GLN A 27 2.05 -13.02 1.94
CA GLN A 27 2.86 -12.34 2.95
C GLN A 27 1.99 -11.59 3.97
N SER A 28 0.78 -11.15 3.60
CA SER A 28 -0.12 -10.40 4.48
C SER A 28 -0.89 -11.27 5.48
N THR A 29 -1.31 -10.66 6.58
CA THR A 29 -2.14 -11.29 7.62
C THR A 29 -3.61 -10.93 7.45
N GLN A 30 -4.52 -11.91 7.48
CA GLN A 30 -5.96 -11.64 7.40
C GLN A 30 -6.43 -10.95 8.69
N THR A 31 -7.10 -9.80 8.56
CA THR A 31 -7.62 -9.03 9.70
C THR A 31 -9.15 -9.03 9.77
N HIS A 32 -9.83 -9.18 8.63
CA HIS A 32 -11.28 -9.22 8.58
C HIS A 32 -11.80 -10.21 7.54
N GLN A 33 -12.70 -11.09 7.97
CA GLN A 33 -13.40 -12.05 7.11
C GLN A 33 -14.76 -11.45 6.68
N GLY A 34 -14.80 -10.81 5.51
CA GLY A 34 -16.02 -10.30 4.90
C GLY A 34 -15.73 -9.77 3.50
N PRO A 35 -16.72 -9.39 2.69
CA PRO A 35 -16.47 -8.79 1.39
C PRO A 35 -16.32 -7.25 1.49
N PRO A 36 -15.21 -6.64 1.04
CA PRO A 36 -13.95 -7.29 0.64
C PRO A 36 -13.15 -7.75 1.86
N GLU A 37 -12.35 -8.81 1.66
CA GLU A 37 -11.51 -9.37 2.71
C GLU A 37 -10.41 -8.35 3.02
N LYS A 38 -10.19 -8.03 4.29
CA LYS A 38 -9.08 -7.15 4.66
C LYS A 38 -7.87 -7.93 5.10
N ARG A 39 -6.71 -7.54 4.57
CA ARG A 39 -5.42 -8.12 4.93
C ARG A 39 -4.42 -7.03 5.29
N LEU A 40 -3.78 -7.16 6.45
CA LEU A 40 -2.71 -6.27 6.88
C LEU A 40 -1.41 -6.66 6.17
N LEU A 41 -0.82 -5.69 5.47
CA LEU A 41 0.50 -5.85 4.88
C LEU A 41 1.57 -5.98 5.96
N ASN A 42 2.64 -6.69 5.65
CA ASN A 42 3.81 -6.76 6.52
C ASN A 42 4.54 -5.41 6.51
N THR A 43 4.21 -4.57 7.48
CA THR A 43 4.83 -3.27 7.68
C THR A 43 5.66 -3.25 8.94
N VAL A 44 6.80 -2.56 8.87
CA VAL A 44 7.65 -2.32 10.03
C VAL A 44 7.29 -0.95 10.59
N ARG A 45 6.97 -0.90 11.88
CA ARG A 45 6.73 0.35 12.61
C ARG A 45 7.99 0.76 13.37
N GLU A 46 8.37 2.02 13.22
CA GLU A 46 9.46 2.66 13.96
C GLU A 46 8.95 3.97 14.59
N ASN A 47 9.41 4.30 15.80
CA ASN A 47 9.26 5.64 16.34
C ASN A 47 10.55 6.41 16.00
N LEU A 48 10.42 7.57 15.34
CA LEU A 48 11.55 8.40 14.91
C LEU A 48 11.96 9.41 15.98
N ASP A 49 11.24 9.46 17.09
CA ASP A 49 11.49 10.32 18.23
C ASP A 49 11.27 9.57 19.55
N ASP A 50 11.90 10.05 20.62
CA ASP A 50 11.81 9.46 21.95
C ASP A 50 10.39 9.60 22.55
N THR A 51 9.58 10.53 22.03
CA THR A 51 8.22 10.79 22.52
C THR A 51 7.14 9.94 21.83
N GLY A 52 7.49 9.23 20.74
CA GLY A 52 6.55 8.41 19.97
C GLY A 52 5.51 9.21 19.19
N ASN A 53 5.72 10.53 19.05
CA ASN A 53 4.87 11.43 18.29
C ASN A 53 5.19 11.39 16.79
N VAL A 54 6.40 10.98 16.41
CA VAL A 54 6.79 10.79 15.01
C VAL A 54 6.91 9.29 14.76
N ARG A 55 5.96 8.77 14.00
CA ARG A 55 5.84 7.34 13.72
C ARG A 55 6.11 7.09 12.25
N LYS A 56 6.89 6.07 11.93
CA LYS A 56 7.17 5.64 10.56
C LYS A 56 6.66 4.22 10.34
N TRP A 57 5.96 4.03 9.24
CA TRP A 57 5.59 2.72 8.71
C TRP A 57 6.33 2.48 7.42
N THR A 58 7.04 1.37 7.35
CA THR A 58 7.82 0.97 6.18
C THR A 58 7.22 -0.28 5.57
N PHE A 59 6.94 -0.24 4.27
CA PHE A 59 6.42 -1.37 3.49
C PHE A 59 7.35 -1.70 2.33
N GLY A 60 7.65 -3.00 2.16
CA GLY A 60 8.57 -3.51 1.14
C GLY A 60 10.04 -3.51 1.59
N GLU A 61 10.92 -4.00 0.72
CA GLU A 61 12.36 -4.07 0.98
C GLU A 61 13.09 -2.84 0.44
N LYS A 62 14.03 -2.32 1.24
CA LYS A 62 14.84 -1.16 0.88
C LYS A 62 15.69 -1.46 -0.36
N ASN A 63 15.24 -0.98 -1.51
CA ASN A 63 16.03 -0.96 -2.74
C ASN A 63 16.44 0.49 -3.03
N GLN A 64 17.75 0.73 -3.15
CA GLN A 64 18.33 2.08 -3.32
C GLN A 64 17.83 2.82 -4.57
N SER A 65 17.21 2.11 -5.52
CA SER A 65 16.84 2.68 -6.82
C SER A 65 15.44 3.31 -6.89
N LYS A 66 14.47 2.94 -6.03
CA LYS A 66 13.05 3.36 -6.17
C LYS A 66 12.28 3.44 -4.83
N THR A 67 12.61 4.42 -3.99
CA THR A 67 11.85 4.72 -2.75
C THR A 67 10.77 5.77 -3.00
N ARG A 68 9.54 5.52 -2.54
CA ARG A 68 8.47 6.54 -2.48
C ARG A 68 8.11 6.80 -1.02
N THR A 69 8.37 8.01 -0.55
CA THR A 69 8.05 8.43 0.83
C THR A 69 6.87 9.38 0.81
N ILE A 70 5.83 9.05 1.59
CA ILE A 70 4.62 9.87 1.76
C ILE A 70 4.59 10.31 3.23
N MET A 71 4.62 11.62 3.46
CA MET A 71 4.51 12.20 4.80
C MET A 71 3.12 12.79 5.00
N MET A 72 2.45 12.43 6.09
CA MET A 72 1.12 12.93 6.42
C MET A 72 1.09 13.50 7.84
N MET A 73 0.58 14.71 7.98
CA MET A 73 0.40 15.42 9.26
C MET A 73 -1.07 15.78 9.45
N GLY A 74 -1.54 15.80 10.68
CA GLY A 74 -2.87 16.32 11.05
C GLY A 74 -3.44 15.64 12.27
N GLU A 75 -4.51 16.21 12.84
CA GLU A 75 -5.18 15.70 14.03
C GLU A 75 -5.65 14.23 13.89
N THR A 76 -5.67 13.49 14.99
CA THR A 76 -6.21 12.12 14.98
C THR A 76 -7.69 12.12 14.58
N GLY A 77 -8.11 11.13 13.80
CA GLY A 77 -9.51 11.04 13.34
C GLY A 77 -9.84 11.82 12.05
N THR A 78 -8.90 12.57 11.46
CA THR A 78 -9.12 13.27 10.18
C THR A 78 -9.07 12.38 8.93
N GLY A 79 -8.97 11.05 9.09
CA GLY A 79 -9.02 10.10 7.97
C GLY A 79 -7.70 9.87 7.20
N LYS A 80 -6.56 10.37 7.68
CA LYS A 80 -5.23 10.16 7.04
C LYS A 80 -4.91 8.67 6.81
N SER A 81 -5.21 7.84 7.80
CA SER A 81 -5.10 6.38 7.73
C SER A 81 -5.94 5.76 6.62
N THR A 82 -7.17 6.26 6.45
CA THR A 82 -8.06 5.82 5.37
C THR A 82 -7.48 6.21 4.01
N LEU A 83 -6.97 7.43 3.87
CA LEU A 83 -6.38 7.91 2.63
C LEU A 83 -5.15 7.10 2.22
N ILE A 84 -4.24 6.79 3.15
CA ILE A 84 -3.07 5.98 2.82
C ILE A 84 -3.45 4.54 2.45
N ASN A 85 -4.43 3.92 3.10
CA ASN A 85 -4.89 2.58 2.73
C ASN A 85 -5.40 2.57 1.28
N VAL A 86 -6.20 3.57 0.90
CA VAL A 86 -6.66 3.71 -0.50
C VAL A 86 -5.50 3.91 -1.46
N MET A 87 -4.55 4.80 -1.14
CA MET A 87 -3.37 5.06 -1.99
C MET A 87 -2.51 3.80 -2.18
N VAL A 88 -2.31 3.02 -1.12
CA VAL A 88 -1.54 1.78 -1.18
C VAL A 88 -2.23 0.77 -2.09
N ASN A 89 -3.54 0.55 -1.94
CA ASN A 89 -4.29 -0.35 -2.83
C ASN A 89 -4.20 0.10 -4.30
N TYR A 90 -4.27 1.41 -4.55
CA TYR A 90 -4.10 1.97 -5.89
C TYR A 90 -2.69 1.70 -6.45
N ILE A 91 -1.63 1.97 -5.67
CA ILE A 91 -0.24 1.74 -6.08
C ILE A 91 0.05 0.25 -6.30
N LEU A 92 -0.60 -0.64 -5.55
CA LEU A 92 -0.47 -2.08 -5.67
C LEU A 92 -1.31 -2.68 -6.81
N GLY A 93 -2.10 -1.87 -7.52
CA GLY A 93 -2.95 -2.35 -8.61
C GLY A 93 -4.12 -3.23 -8.14
N VAL A 94 -4.61 -3.02 -6.92
CA VAL A 94 -5.73 -3.79 -6.39
C VAL A 94 -7.02 -3.37 -7.06
N GLU A 95 -7.52 -4.24 -7.93
CA GLU A 95 -8.84 -4.10 -8.54
C GLU A 95 -9.96 -4.72 -7.70
N TRP A 96 -11.19 -4.23 -7.89
CA TRP A 96 -12.40 -4.76 -7.27
C TRP A 96 -12.59 -6.28 -7.46
N LYS A 97 -12.20 -6.82 -8.63
CA LYS A 97 -12.32 -8.25 -8.96
C LYS A 97 -11.55 -9.17 -8.02
N HIS A 98 -10.54 -8.65 -7.33
CA HIS A 98 -9.74 -9.43 -6.39
C HIS A 98 -10.47 -9.74 -5.08
N GLY A 99 -11.50 -8.96 -4.72
CA GLY A 99 -12.27 -9.17 -3.48
C GLY A 99 -11.46 -8.98 -2.18
N ILE A 100 -10.26 -8.41 -2.26
CA ILE A 100 -9.33 -8.21 -1.15
C ILE A 100 -8.92 -6.73 -1.10
N LEU A 101 -8.82 -6.17 0.10
CA LEU A 101 -8.21 -4.87 0.36
C LEU A 101 -7.03 -5.04 1.32
N PHE A 102 -5.95 -4.32 1.03
CA PHE A 102 -4.79 -4.27 1.89
C PHE A 102 -4.83 -3.06 2.82
N ASP A 103 -4.54 -3.28 4.11
CA ASP A 103 -4.30 -2.20 5.07
C ASP A 103 -2.79 -2.07 5.30
N ILE A 104 -2.26 -0.84 5.35
CA ILE A 104 -0.84 -0.58 5.65
C ILE A 104 -0.59 -0.45 7.16
N ILE A 105 -1.64 -0.11 7.92
CA ILE A 105 -1.61 0.01 9.37
C ILE A 105 -2.65 -0.90 9.99
N GLU A 106 -2.32 -1.46 11.16
CA GLU A 106 -3.30 -2.13 12.00
C GLU A 106 -4.20 -1.05 12.62
N GLU A 107 -5.53 -1.16 12.46
CA GLU A 107 -6.52 -0.31 13.13
C GLU A 107 -6.58 -0.63 14.63
N ASP A 108 -5.44 -0.62 15.31
CA ASP A 108 -5.40 -0.91 16.73
C ASP A 108 -5.94 0.33 17.46
N ARG A 109 -7.17 0.24 17.95
CA ARG A 109 -7.92 1.34 18.61
C ARG A 109 -7.14 1.98 19.76
N ARG A 110 -6.18 1.25 20.36
CA ARG A 110 -5.29 1.75 21.41
C ARG A 110 -4.33 2.83 20.88
N CYS A 111 -3.73 2.61 19.71
CA CYS A 111 -2.79 3.54 19.10
C CYS A 111 -3.43 4.84 18.59
N GLN A 112 -4.74 4.83 18.30
CA GLN A 112 -5.51 6.03 17.97
C GLN A 112 -5.93 6.83 19.21
N THR A 113 -6.12 6.18 20.36
CA THR A 113 -6.53 6.89 21.58
C THR A 113 -5.35 7.61 22.24
N GLU A 114 -4.13 7.09 22.06
CA GLU A 114 -2.90 7.68 22.59
C GLU A 114 -2.30 8.82 21.75
N SER A 115 -2.90 9.19 20.60
CA SER A 115 -2.39 10.26 19.71
C SER A 115 -3.16 11.59 19.83
N GLN A 116 -3.56 11.96 21.06
CA GLN A 116 -4.25 13.23 21.33
C GLN A 116 -3.38 14.49 21.15
N THR A 117 -2.09 14.37 20.81
CA THR A 117 -1.21 15.52 20.50
C THR A 117 -0.43 15.29 19.20
N ASN A 118 -0.57 16.20 18.23
CA ASN A 118 0.25 16.44 17.03
C ASN A 118 1.15 15.29 16.49
N ALA A 119 0.61 14.08 16.33
CA ALA A 119 1.40 12.96 15.85
C ALA A 119 1.67 13.10 14.34
N VAL A 120 2.95 13.08 13.96
CA VAL A 120 3.41 13.03 12.57
C VAL A 120 3.52 11.57 12.16
N THR A 121 2.97 11.24 11.00
CA THR A 121 3.03 9.88 10.45
C THR A 121 3.76 9.88 9.10
N VAL A 122 4.81 9.09 9.01
CA VAL A 122 5.62 8.88 7.82
C VAL A 122 5.33 7.50 7.25
N TYR A 123 5.01 7.42 5.97
CA TYR A 123 4.87 6.16 5.24
C TYR A 123 6.00 6.06 4.23
N GLU A 124 6.79 5.01 4.34
CA GLU A 124 7.88 4.69 3.42
C GLU A 124 7.50 3.43 2.65
N ILE A 125 7.25 3.58 1.35
CA ILE A 125 6.77 2.50 0.48
C ILE A 125 7.88 2.23 -0.54
N TYR A 126 8.46 1.04 -0.46
CA TYR A 126 9.43 0.57 -1.44
C TYR A 126 8.70 -0.18 -2.56
N GLY A 127 8.87 0.32 -3.78
CA GLY A 127 8.36 -0.35 -4.96
C GLY A 127 9.30 -1.46 -5.41
N GLN A 128 8.81 -2.69 -5.53
CA GLN A 128 9.43 -3.68 -6.42
C GLN A 128 8.92 -3.41 -7.84
N GLU A 129 9.85 -2.90 -8.66
CA GLU A 129 9.81 -2.57 -10.09
C GLU A 129 8.57 -1.85 -10.64
N ASP A 130 8.83 -0.83 -11.47
CA ASP A 130 7.81 -0.16 -12.29
C ASP A 130 7.39 -1.12 -13.40
N VAL A 131 6.50 -2.06 -13.10
CA VAL A 131 5.67 -2.65 -14.16
C VAL A 131 4.70 -1.55 -14.57
N ALA A 132 5.09 -0.68 -15.50
CA ALA A 132 4.38 0.54 -15.92
C ALA A 132 2.87 0.58 -15.60
N TYR A 133 2.51 0.96 -14.36
CA TYR A 133 1.14 0.89 -13.81
C TYR A 133 0.22 2.02 -14.32
N MET A 134 0.55 2.65 -15.45
CA MET A 134 -0.25 3.73 -16.02
C MET A 134 -0.43 3.54 -17.52
N LYS A 135 -1.27 2.60 -17.94
CA LYS A 135 -1.82 2.61 -19.31
C LYS A 135 -3.28 2.16 -19.49
N SER A 136 -4.09 2.04 -18.44
CA SER A 136 -5.51 1.70 -18.60
C SER A 136 -6.51 2.86 -18.36
N MET A 137 -6.07 4.07 -18.01
CA MET A 137 -7.00 5.20 -17.78
C MET A 137 -7.08 6.20 -18.96
N LEU A 138 -6.89 5.74 -20.20
CA LEU A 138 -7.17 6.57 -21.38
C LEU A 138 -7.61 5.73 -22.59
N TYR A 139 -8.76 5.06 -22.48
CA TYR A 139 -9.60 4.75 -23.63
C TYR A 139 -11.07 4.87 -23.18
N VAL A 140 -11.59 6.10 -23.29
CA VAL A 140 -13.01 6.35 -23.59
C VAL A 140 -13.05 6.88 -25.02
#